data_AF-A0A961S5V2-F1
#
_entry.id   AF-A0A961S5V2-F1
#
_cell.length_a   1.000
_cell.length_b   1.000
_cell.length_c   1.000
_cell.angle_alpha   90.00
_cell.angle_beta   90.00
_cell.angle_gamma   90.00
#
_symmetry.space_group_name_H-M   'P 1'
#
loop_
_entity.id
_entity.type
_entity.pdbx_description
1 polymer ?
#
loop_
_entity_poly.entity_id
_entity_poly.type
_entity_poly.pdbx_seq_one_letter_code
_entity_poly.pdbx_strand_id
1 'polypeptide(L)'
;MYRRAFCSIVWGAMAEGGASRDDLVLPFEVKPLGVRGRLVRLGETVDDILHRHDYPPAVSALLAEAVALTAMLGTTLKFDGKFILQTKTDGPVDMIVADFISPGKIRGYARFDRGGVEALDQPGHAQLMGNGYLAMTIDQGPDMERYQGIVPLQGDDLTAAAHSYFEKSEQIPTRIRLAAGPVIQRGGQGERWRAGAIMVQHLPRDGGFSPLPRHSGDAPEGHDEPIDEDDDWVKARLLLDTAEDHELLDPQLSA
;
A
#
# COMPACT_ATOMS: atom_id res chain seq x y z
N MET A 1 18.30 -22.21 -5.26
CA MET A 1 17.17 -23.16 -5.33
C MET A 1 15.94 -22.41 -4.85
N TYR A 2 15.13 -21.89 -5.77
CA TYR A 2 14.02 -20.96 -5.48
C TYR A 2 12.80 -21.73 -4.96
N ARG A 3 12.35 -21.47 -3.73
CA ARG A 3 11.06 -21.97 -3.24
C ARG A 3 10.00 -20.89 -3.45
N ARG A 4 9.11 -21.11 -4.43
CA ARG A 4 7.90 -20.30 -4.65
C ARG A 4 6.82 -20.77 -3.67
N ALA A 5 6.52 -20.00 -2.63
CA ALA A 5 5.46 -20.34 -1.67
C ALA A 5 4.24 -19.41 -1.88
N PHE A 6 3.02 -19.96 -1.94
CA PHE A 6 1.76 -19.20 -1.91
C PHE A 6 1.33 -19.11 -0.44
N CYS A 7 1.02 -17.92 0.08
CA CYS A 7 0.24 -17.77 1.31
C CYS A 7 -1.20 -17.36 0.94
N SER A 8 -2.19 -17.91 1.65
CA SER A 8 -3.61 -17.74 1.36
C SER A 8 -4.27 -17.03 2.54
N ILE A 9 -4.81 -15.84 2.33
CA ILE A 9 -5.67 -15.19 3.33
C ILE A 9 -7.06 -15.83 3.23
N VAL A 10 -7.63 -16.23 4.36
CA VAL A 10 -9.03 -16.66 4.44
C VAL A 10 -9.88 -15.42 4.70
N TRP A 11 -10.75 -15.05 3.74
CA TRP A 11 -11.68 -13.92 3.90
C TRP A 11 -12.86 -14.28 4.80
N GLY A 12 -13.35 -13.31 5.57
CA GLY A 12 -14.44 -13.49 6.52
C GLY A 12 -15.70 -12.78 6.03
N ALA A 13 -16.58 -13.51 5.34
CA ALA A 13 -18.01 -13.32 5.60
C ALA A 13 -18.24 -13.70 7.07
N MET A 14 -19.09 -12.96 7.79
CA MET A 14 -19.41 -13.14 9.21
C MET A 14 -19.22 -14.59 9.68
N ALA A 15 -18.09 -14.84 10.36
CA ALA A 15 -17.84 -16.11 11.03
C ALA A 15 -18.39 -15.97 12.45
N GLU A 16 -19.52 -16.62 12.71
CA GLU A 16 -19.90 -16.94 14.08
C GLU A 16 -18.78 -17.77 14.73
N GLY A 17 -18.17 -17.23 15.79
CA GLY A 17 -17.26 -17.98 16.67
C GLY A 17 -15.77 -17.59 16.60
N GLY A 18 -15.35 -16.71 17.50
CA GLY A 18 -14.24 -17.01 18.41
C GLY A 18 -12.77 -16.96 17.94
N ALA A 19 -12.41 -16.23 16.89
CA ALA A 19 -11.00 -15.89 16.63
C ALA A 19 -10.88 -14.47 16.04
N SER A 20 -10.11 -13.60 16.71
CA SER A 20 -9.63 -12.35 16.11
C SER A 20 -8.87 -12.70 14.83
N ARG A 21 -9.38 -12.30 13.65
CA ARG A 21 -8.63 -12.49 12.40
C ARG A 21 -7.58 -11.39 12.33
N ASP A 22 -6.34 -11.79 12.57
CA ASP A 22 -5.17 -10.91 12.64
C ASP A 22 -4.84 -10.22 11.31
N ASP A 23 -5.20 -10.88 10.20
CA ASP A 23 -5.21 -10.33 8.85
C ASP A 23 -6.63 -9.87 8.48
N LEU A 24 -6.79 -8.57 8.19
CA LEU A 24 -8.07 -7.98 7.79
C LEU A 24 -7.90 -6.87 6.75
N VAL A 25 -8.96 -6.68 5.98
CA VAL A 25 -9.13 -5.54 5.10
C VAL A 25 -10.55 -5.02 5.25
N LEU A 26 -10.68 -3.80 5.75
CA LEU A 26 -11.95 -3.16 6.07
C LEU A 26 -12.17 -1.94 5.16
N PRO A 27 -13.07 -2.02 4.17
CA PRO A 27 -13.54 -0.82 3.48
C PRO A 27 -14.45 0.00 4.40
N PHE A 28 -14.34 1.33 4.33
CA PHE A 28 -15.18 2.24 5.09
C PHE A 28 -15.56 3.47 4.25
N GLU A 29 -16.55 4.22 4.72
CA GLU A 29 -16.99 5.48 4.12
C GLU A 29 -17.31 6.48 5.21
N VAL A 30 -16.80 7.70 5.09
CA VAL A 30 -17.11 8.82 5.97
C VAL A 30 -17.98 9.79 5.20
N LYS A 31 -19.27 9.48 5.12
CA LYS A 31 -20.28 10.26 4.38
C LYS A 31 -20.22 11.77 4.65
N PRO A 32 -20.10 12.24 5.91
CA PRO A 32 -20.04 13.67 6.19
C PRO A 32 -18.83 14.38 5.57
N LEU A 33 -17.73 13.66 5.32
CA LEU A 33 -16.52 14.22 4.70
C LEU A 33 -16.44 13.90 3.20
N GLY A 34 -17.40 13.17 2.63
CA GLY A 34 -17.35 12.79 1.22
C GLY A 34 -16.10 11.97 0.87
N VAL A 35 -15.67 11.08 1.77
CA VAL A 35 -14.51 10.20 1.51
C VAL A 35 -14.88 8.74 1.70
N ARG A 36 -14.28 7.89 0.88
CA ARG A 36 -14.19 6.45 1.15
C ARG A 36 -12.78 6.09 1.52
N GLY A 37 -12.61 4.99 2.21
CA GLY A 37 -11.30 4.52 2.57
C GLY A 37 -11.23 3.03 2.79
N ARG A 38 -10.05 2.58 3.15
CA ARG A 38 -9.78 1.20 3.48
C ARG A 38 -8.67 1.11 4.50
N LEU A 39 -8.88 0.28 5.52
CA LEU A 39 -7.87 -0.14 6.46
C LEU A 39 -7.43 -1.56 6.09
N VAL A 40 -6.13 -1.80 6.13
CA VAL A 40 -5.50 -3.12 6.02
C VAL A 40 -4.66 -3.31 7.25
N ARG A 41 -4.80 -4.46 7.90
CA ARG A 41 -3.85 -4.94 8.91
C ARG A 41 -3.46 -6.36 8.54
N LEU A 42 -2.17 -6.61 8.50
CA LEU A 42 -1.58 -7.90 8.23
C LEU A 42 -0.68 -8.27 9.41
N GLY A 43 -0.90 -9.45 9.98
CA GLY A 43 -0.07 -10.05 11.01
C GLY A 43 0.50 -11.36 10.47
N GLU A 44 -0.21 -12.48 10.72
CA GLU A 44 0.23 -13.82 10.32
C GLU A 44 0.71 -13.88 8.86
N THR A 45 -0.03 -13.31 7.91
CA THR A 45 0.33 -13.37 6.49
C THR A 45 1.67 -12.71 6.17
N VAL A 46 1.93 -11.51 6.71
CA VAL A 46 3.19 -10.80 6.43
C VAL A 46 4.35 -11.42 7.19
N ASP A 47 4.11 -11.85 8.42
CA ASP A 47 5.07 -12.58 9.24
C ASP A 47 5.57 -13.83 8.52
N ASP A 48 4.64 -14.60 7.95
CA ASP A 48 4.90 -15.79 7.16
C ASP A 48 5.72 -15.50 5.89
N ILE A 49 5.41 -14.41 5.18
CA ILE A 49 6.15 -14.01 3.98
C ILE A 49 7.60 -13.68 4.35
N LEU A 50 7.79 -12.92 5.42
CA LEU A 50 9.11 -12.46 5.86
C LEU A 50 9.94 -13.60 6.43
N HIS A 51 9.40 -14.45 7.31
CA HIS A 51 10.14 -15.56 7.95
C HIS A 51 10.71 -16.59 6.97
N ARG A 52 10.20 -16.65 5.74
CA ARG A 52 10.75 -17.52 4.68
C ARG A 52 12.08 -17.03 4.14
N HIS A 53 12.46 -15.79 4.47
CA HIS A 53 13.63 -15.10 3.95
C HIS A 53 14.38 -14.42 5.10
N ASP A 54 15.69 -14.61 5.17
CA ASP A 54 16.54 -13.98 6.19
C ASP A 54 16.87 -12.52 5.81
N TYR A 55 15.83 -11.70 5.70
CA TYR A 55 15.92 -10.29 5.32
C TYR A 55 16.43 -9.44 6.51
N PRO A 56 17.36 -8.50 6.27
CA PRO A 56 17.68 -7.46 7.25
C PRO A 56 16.41 -6.67 7.64
N PRO A 57 16.28 -6.18 8.88
CA PRO A 57 15.06 -5.52 9.35
C PRO A 57 14.55 -4.39 8.45
N ALA A 58 15.44 -3.58 7.88
CA ALA A 58 15.07 -2.49 6.98
C ALA A 58 14.45 -2.99 5.66
N VAL A 59 14.91 -4.12 5.14
CA VAL A 59 14.35 -4.77 3.94
C VAL A 59 13.00 -5.43 4.27
N SER A 60 12.88 -6.02 5.46
CA SER A 60 11.63 -6.60 5.96
C SER A 60 10.52 -5.57 6.08
N ALA A 61 10.82 -4.39 6.66
CA ALA A 61 9.86 -3.29 6.77
C ALA A 61 9.38 -2.82 5.38
N LEU A 62 10.31 -2.58 4.46
CA LEU A 62 10.01 -2.14 3.10
C LEU A 62 9.14 -3.16 2.34
N LEU A 63 9.47 -4.45 2.43
CA LEU A 63 8.69 -5.51 1.78
C LEU A 63 7.30 -5.64 2.42
N ALA A 64 7.20 -5.53 3.74
CA ALA A 64 5.93 -5.58 4.45
C ALA A 64 4.99 -4.43 4.06
N GLU A 65 5.49 -3.20 3.91
CA GLU A 65 4.70 -2.08 3.39
C GLU A 65 4.24 -2.33 1.95
N ALA A 66 5.12 -2.86 1.09
CA ALA A 66 4.75 -3.21 -0.28
C ALA A 66 3.63 -4.26 -0.34
N VAL A 67 3.67 -5.25 0.56
CA VAL A 67 2.64 -6.28 0.71
C VAL A 67 1.33 -5.66 1.22
N ALA A 68 1.36 -4.78 2.23
CA ALA A 68 0.17 -4.10 2.73
C ALA A 68 -0.48 -3.21 1.67
N LEU A 69 0.31 -2.43 0.93
CA LEU A 69 -0.16 -1.62 -0.21
C LEU A 69 -0.76 -2.51 -1.30
N THR A 70 -0.14 -3.64 -1.61
CA THR A 70 -0.64 -4.63 -2.58
C THR A 70 -1.98 -5.24 -2.16
N ALA A 71 -2.14 -5.60 -0.89
CA ALA A 71 -3.41 -6.08 -0.36
C ALA A 71 -4.50 -5.00 -0.43
N MET A 72 -4.15 -3.77 -0.06
CA MET A 72 -5.05 -2.61 -0.10
C MET A 72 -5.58 -2.36 -1.50
N LEU A 73 -4.71 -2.34 -2.51
CA LEU A 73 -5.10 -2.04 -3.89
C LEU A 73 -5.74 -3.24 -4.59
N GLY A 74 -5.19 -4.45 -4.37
CA GLY A 74 -5.71 -5.68 -4.95
C GLY A 74 -7.15 -5.99 -4.53
N THR A 75 -7.53 -5.63 -3.30
CA THR A 75 -8.91 -5.77 -2.81
C THR A 75 -9.89 -4.72 -3.37
N THR A 76 -9.42 -3.75 -4.16
CA THR A 76 -10.30 -2.82 -4.90
C THR A 76 -10.81 -3.45 -6.19
N LEU A 77 -10.14 -4.48 -6.70
CA LEU A 77 -10.53 -5.14 -7.94
C LEU A 77 -11.92 -5.77 -7.79
N LYS A 78 -12.83 -5.41 -8.71
CA LYS A 78 -14.23 -5.87 -8.70
C LYS A 78 -14.43 -7.25 -9.33
N PHE A 79 -13.35 -7.88 -9.79
CA PHE A 79 -13.35 -9.10 -10.61
C PHE A 79 -12.26 -10.05 -10.14
N ASP A 80 -12.37 -11.31 -10.56
CA ASP A 80 -11.33 -12.31 -10.35
C ASP A 80 -10.10 -11.98 -11.20
N GLY A 81 -9.14 -11.32 -10.58
CA GLY A 81 -7.93 -10.86 -11.24
C GLY A 81 -6.72 -10.94 -10.35
N LYS A 82 -5.62 -10.45 -10.92
CA LYS A 82 -4.32 -10.34 -10.28
C LYS A 82 -3.86 -8.88 -10.29
N PHE A 83 -3.51 -8.37 -9.12
CA PHE A 83 -2.79 -7.12 -8.97
C PHE A 83 -1.31 -7.41 -8.73
N ILE A 84 -0.42 -6.67 -9.38
CA ILE A 84 1.03 -6.79 -9.21
C ILE A 84 1.61 -5.41 -8.96
N LEU A 85 2.27 -5.27 -7.82
CA LEU A 85 3.15 -4.17 -7.50
C LEU A 85 4.58 -4.61 -7.77
N GLN A 86 5.32 -3.86 -8.58
CA GLN A 86 6.73 -4.15 -8.86
C GLN A 86 7.56 -2.88 -8.85
N THR A 87 8.65 -2.87 -8.09
CA THR A 87 9.69 -1.85 -8.19
C THR A 87 10.89 -2.39 -8.97
N LYS A 88 11.57 -1.48 -9.68
CA LYS A 88 12.91 -1.73 -10.21
C LYS A 88 13.73 -0.47 -10.02
N THR A 89 14.83 -0.59 -9.29
CA THR A 89 15.59 0.57 -8.83
C THR A 89 17.10 0.33 -8.85
N ASP A 90 17.87 1.38 -8.59
CA ASP A 90 19.34 1.37 -8.54
C ASP A 90 19.93 1.36 -7.12
N GLY A 91 19.09 1.37 -6.08
CA GLY A 91 19.51 1.25 -4.69
C GLY A 91 19.83 -0.19 -4.24
N PRO A 92 20.27 -0.38 -2.99
CA PRO A 92 20.59 -1.70 -2.44
C PRO A 92 19.44 -2.71 -2.51
N VAL A 93 18.18 -2.26 -2.51
CA VAL A 93 17.00 -3.09 -2.81
C VAL A 93 16.56 -2.82 -4.24
N ASP A 94 17.12 -3.57 -5.18
CA ASP A 94 16.95 -3.29 -6.62
C ASP A 94 15.60 -3.73 -7.21
N MET A 95 14.83 -4.55 -6.48
CA MET A 95 13.56 -5.08 -6.94
C MET A 95 12.69 -5.57 -5.79
N ILE A 96 11.46 -5.08 -5.75
CA ILE A 96 10.37 -5.63 -4.94
C ILE A 96 9.28 -6.09 -5.88
N VAL A 97 8.70 -7.25 -5.61
CA VAL A 97 7.49 -7.73 -6.28
C VAL A 97 6.52 -8.19 -5.22
N ALA A 98 5.31 -7.66 -5.24
CA ALA A 98 4.20 -8.17 -4.46
C ALA A 98 3.00 -8.40 -5.39
N ASP A 99 2.34 -9.54 -5.25
CA ASP A 99 1.16 -9.87 -6.04
C ASP A 99 0.00 -10.31 -5.17
N PHE A 100 -1.18 -9.80 -5.50
CA PHE A 100 -2.47 -10.19 -4.94
C PHE A 100 -3.28 -10.90 -6.02
N ILE A 101 -3.84 -12.06 -5.69
CA ILE A 101 -4.74 -12.83 -6.55
C ILE A 101 -6.05 -13.03 -5.80
N SER A 102 -7.17 -12.67 -6.42
CA SER A 102 -8.51 -12.89 -5.87
C SER A 102 -8.73 -14.38 -5.53
N PRO A 103 -9.37 -14.73 -4.39
CA PRO A 103 -9.98 -13.83 -3.38
C PRO A 103 -9.12 -13.63 -2.11
N GLY A 104 -7.79 -13.48 -2.21
CA GLY A 104 -6.97 -13.19 -1.02
C GLY A 104 -5.59 -13.84 -0.97
N LYS A 105 -5.08 -14.38 -2.08
CA LYS A 105 -3.72 -14.93 -2.09
C LYS A 105 -2.75 -13.79 -2.29
N ILE A 106 -1.82 -13.62 -1.35
CA ILE A 106 -0.80 -12.58 -1.44
C ILE A 106 0.59 -13.16 -1.31
N ARG A 107 1.53 -12.52 -1.99
CA ARG A 107 2.95 -12.86 -1.97
C ARG A 107 3.77 -11.59 -2.05
N GLY A 108 4.97 -11.66 -1.48
CA GLY A 108 5.97 -10.63 -1.56
C GLY A 108 7.35 -11.25 -1.74
N TYR A 109 8.21 -10.57 -2.48
CA TYR A 109 9.61 -10.91 -2.64
C TYR A 109 10.43 -9.62 -2.83
N ALA A 110 11.55 -9.53 -2.13
CA ALA A 110 12.55 -8.50 -2.34
C ALA A 110 13.89 -9.13 -2.77
N ARG A 111 14.54 -8.51 -3.77
CA ARG A 111 15.93 -8.77 -4.11
C ARG A 111 16.77 -7.59 -3.64
N PHE A 112 17.88 -7.88 -2.98
CA PHE A 112 18.74 -6.87 -2.40
C PHE A 112 20.21 -7.30 -2.42
N ASP A 113 21.10 -6.31 -2.41
CA ASP A 113 22.52 -6.47 -2.14
C ASP A 113 22.77 -6.33 -0.62
N ARG A 114 23.20 -7.42 0.01
CA ARG A 114 23.46 -7.45 1.45
C ARG A 114 24.58 -6.48 1.85
N GLY A 115 25.65 -6.40 1.06
CA GLY A 115 26.77 -5.50 1.35
C GLY A 115 26.35 -4.02 1.28
N GLY A 116 25.59 -3.67 0.25
CA GLY A 116 25.01 -2.33 0.10
C GLY A 116 24.05 -1.94 1.24
N VAL A 117 23.20 -2.87 1.70
CA VAL A 117 22.30 -2.61 2.84
C VAL A 117 23.09 -2.45 4.15
N GLU A 118 24.06 -3.32 4.42
CA GLU A 118 24.87 -3.29 5.65
C GLU A 118 25.83 -2.09 5.71
N ALA A 119 26.17 -1.49 4.56
CA ALA A 119 26.96 -0.27 4.49
C ALA A 119 26.18 1.00 4.87
N LEU A 120 24.84 0.93 4.93
CA LEU A 120 23.99 2.03 5.32
C LEU A 120 23.64 1.92 6.82
N ASP A 121 23.77 3.03 7.56
CA ASP A 121 23.35 3.09 8.96
C ASP A 121 21.85 3.43 9.04
N GLN A 122 21.04 2.46 9.47
CA GLN A 122 19.58 2.58 9.65
C GLN A 122 18.87 3.27 8.46
N PRO A 123 18.99 2.72 7.24
CA PRO A 123 18.47 3.38 6.05
C PRO A 123 16.95 3.47 6.04
N GLY A 124 16.42 4.63 5.62
CA GLY A 124 15.01 4.77 5.27
C GLY A 124 14.67 4.09 3.93
N HIS A 125 13.38 3.93 3.66
CA HIS A 125 12.89 3.27 2.43
C HIS A 125 13.41 3.90 1.13
N ALA A 126 13.44 5.24 1.08
CA ALA A 126 14.01 6.00 -0.04
C ALA A 126 15.48 5.66 -0.33
N GLN A 127 16.31 5.50 0.72
CA GLN A 127 17.73 5.18 0.57
C GLN A 127 17.95 3.73 0.13
N LEU A 128 17.10 2.80 0.60
CA LEU A 128 17.13 1.41 0.17
C LEU A 128 16.76 1.25 -1.30
N MET A 129 15.77 2.00 -1.77
CA MET A 129 15.30 1.91 -3.14
C MET A 129 16.15 2.74 -4.10
N GLY A 130 16.57 3.96 -3.73
CA GLY A 130 17.25 4.88 -4.64
C GLY A 130 16.30 5.42 -5.71
N ASN A 131 16.75 5.44 -6.95
CA ASN A 131 15.98 5.88 -8.11
C ASN A 131 15.50 4.69 -8.95
N GLY A 132 14.39 4.89 -9.65
CA GLY A 132 13.88 3.87 -10.56
C GLY A 132 12.42 4.12 -10.90
N TYR A 133 11.61 3.06 -10.84
CA TYR A 133 10.17 3.18 -11.04
C TYR A 133 9.41 2.14 -10.24
N LEU A 134 8.15 2.47 -9.97
CA LEU A 134 7.12 1.59 -9.48
C LEU A 134 6.11 1.32 -10.60
N ALA A 135 5.87 0.05 -10.89
CA ALA A 135 4.87 -0.41 -11.83
C ALA A 135 3.72 -1.09 -11.06
N MET A 136 2.49 -0.63 -11.30
CA MET A 136 1.27 -1.25 -10.80
C MET A 136 0.53 -1.86 -11.99
N THR A 137 0.26 -3.15 -11.92
CA THR A 137 -0.32 -3.91 -13.03
C THR A 137 -1.60 -4.61 -12.58
N ILE A 138 -2.66 -4.44 -13.37
CA ILE A 138 -3.95 -5.11 -13.20
C ILE A 138 -4.14 -6.08 -14.36
N ASP A 139 -4.26 -7.36 -14.03
CA ASP A 139 -4.49 -8.45 -14.98
C ASP A 139 -5.85 -9.10 -14.64
N GLN A 140 -6.81 -9.00 -15.55
CA GLN A 140 -8.19 -9.50 -15.34
C GLN A 140 -8.43 -10.86 -16.02
N GLY A 141 -7.37 -11.55 -16.41
CA GLY A 141 -7.45 -12.83 -17.11
C GLY A 141 -7.20 -12.73 -18.62
N PRO A 142 -7.25 -13.87 -19.33
CA PRO A 142 -6.76 -14.01 -20.70
C PRO A 142 -7.56 -13.21 -21.74
N ASP A 143 -8.82 -12.91 -21.45
CA ASP A 143 -9.75 -12.25 -22.38
C ASP A 143 -9.76 -10.72 -22.23
N MET A 144 -8.95 -10.18 -21.32
CA MET A 144 -8.88 -8.74 -21.03
C MET A 144 -7.45 -8.24 -21.19
N GLU A 145 -7.31 -7.01 -21.69
CA GLU A 145 -6.01 -6.38 -21.76
C GLU A 145 -5.49 -6.05 -20.35
N ARG A 146 -4.21 -6.35 -20.14
CA ARG A 146 -3.49 -5.98 -18.93
C ARG A 146 -3.30 -4.47 -18.89
N TYR A 147 -3.77 -3.85 -17.82
CA TYR A 147 -3.50 -2.45 -17.55
C TYR A 147 -2.25 -2.30 -16.69
N GLN A 148 -1.37 -1.36 -17.04
CA GLN A 148 -0.15 -1.07 -16.28
C GLN A 148 0.08 0.43 -16.19
N GLY A 149 0.16 0.95 -14.97
CA GLY A 149 0.64 2.30 -14.70
C GLY A 149 2.05 2.26 -14.12
N ILE A 150 2.89 3.18 -14.57
CA ILE A 150 4.29 3.28 -14.14
C ILE A 150 4.51 4.69 -13.62
N VAL A 151 5.10 4.79 -12.43
CA VAL A 151 5.51 6.06 -11.81
C VAL A 151 7.00 6.05 -11.52
N PRO A 152 7.72 7.16 -11.75
CA PRO A 152 9.12 7.25 -11.37
C PRO A 152 9.28 7.24 -9.85
N LEU A 153 10.38 6.67 -9.38
CA LEU A 153 10.88 6.78 -8.01
C LEU A 153 12.13 7.65 -8.06
N GLN A 154 12.13 8.82 -7.42
CA GLN A 154 13.26 9.77 -7.47
C GLN A 154 13.85 10.00 -6.08
N GLY A 155 14.22 8.91 -5.40
CA GLY A 155 14.54 8.96 -3.97
C GLY A 155 13.31 9.09 -3.08
N ASP A 156 12.14 8.68 -3.60
CA ASP A 156 10.88 8.65 -2.89
C ASP A 156 10.66 7.29 -2.22
N ASP A 157 9.74 7.23 -1.25
CA ASP A 157 9.24 5.98 -0.69
C ASP A 157 8.01 5.44 -1.45
N LEU A 158 7.52 4.25 -1.04
CA LEU A 158 6.36 3.61 -1.66
C LEU A 158 5.08 4.44 -1.50
N THR A 159 4.97 5.21 -0.42
CA THR A 159 3.78 6.04 -0.14
C THR A 159 3.71 7.21 -1.13
N ALA A 160 4.81 7.94 -1.30
CA ALA A 160 4.91 9.04 -2.25
C ALA A 160 4.71 8.56 -3.71
N ALA A 161 5.25 7.40 -4.06
CA ALA A 161 5.04 6.77 -5.36
C ALA A 161 3.56 6.41 -5.58
N ALA A 162 2.89 5.85 -4.58
CA ALA A 162 1.48 5.52 -4.66
C ALA A 162 0.59 6.78 -4.78
N HIS A 163 0.90 7.87 -4.06
CA HIS A 163 0.19 9.14 -4.23
C HIS A 163 0.34 9.67 -5.66
N SER A 164 1.57 9.65 -6.19
CA SER A 164 1.85 10.06 -7.58
C SER A 164 1.09 9.23 -8.61
N TYR A 165 0.91 7.93 -8.37
CA TYR A 165 0.10 7.06 -9.23
C TYR A 165 -1.37 7.49 -9.23
N PHE A 166 -1.97 7.70 -8.06
CA PHE A 166 -3.38 8.10 -7.97
C PHE A 166 -3.65 9.49 -8.53
N GLU A 167 -2.71 10.41 -8.33
CA GLU A 167 -2.78 11.76 -8.89
C GLU A 167 -2.74 11.73 -10.43
N LYS A 168 -1.77 11.03 -11.01
CA LYS A 168 -1.50 11.09 -12.46
C LYS A 168 -2.32 10.09 -13.29
N SER A 169 -2.51 8.88 -12.79
CA SER A 169 -3.13 7.78 -13.55
C SER A 169 -4.63 7.65 -13.29
N GLU A 170 -5.08 7.89 -12.05
CA GLU A 170 -6.50 7.73 -11.67
C GLU A 170 -7.24 9.07 -11.56
N GLN A 171 -6.52 10.18 -11.40
CA GLN A 171 -7.08 11.52 -11.17
C GLN A 171 -8.05 11.57 -9.97
N ILE A 172 -7.75 10.80 -8.93
CA ILE A 172 -8.53 10.75 -7.69
C ILE A 172 -7.63 11.20 -6.54
N PRO A 173 -7.95 12.32 -5.84
CA PRO A 173 -7.23 12.71 -4.64
C PRO A 173 -7.25 11.54 -3.64
N THR A 174 -6.06 11.03 -3.35
CA THR A 174 -5.87 9.83 -2.55
C THR A 174 -4.74 10.09 -1.56
N ARG A 175 -4.99 9.79 -0.29
CA ARG A 175 -3.98 9.84 0.76
C ARG A 175 -3.85 8.45 1.37
N ILE A 176 -2.62 8.02 1.57
CA ILE A 176 -2.25 6.68 2.03
C ILE A 176 -1.21 6.85 3.12
N ARG A 177 -1.33 6.06 4.19
CA ARG A 177 -0.28 5.82 5.17
C ARG A 177 0.04 4.33 5.20
N LEU A 178 1.31 4.00 5.18
CA LEU A 178 1.84 2.65 5.35
C LEU A 178 2.65 2.61 6.64
N ALA A 179 2.65 1.45 7.29
CA ALA A 179 3.52 1.17 8.41
C ALA A 179 3.86 -0.31 8.41
N ALA A 180 5.10 -0.64 8.77
CA ALA A 180 5.49 -2.01 9.04
C ALA A 180 6.52 -2.04 10.17
N GLY A 181 6.44 -3.09 10.98
CA GLY A 181 7.40 -3.25 12.05
C GLY A 181 7.22 -4.53 12.84
N PRO A 182 8.26 -4.92 13.56
CA PRO A 182 8.15 -5.98 14.53
C PRO A 182 7.33 -5.53 15.74
N VAL A 183 6.47 -6.42 16.23
CA VAL A 183 5.70 -6.26 17.45
C VAL A 183 5.99 -7.41 18.39
N ILE A 184 6.26 -7.08 19.65
CA ILE A 184 6.46 -8.07 20.72
C ILE A 184 5.15 -8.19 21.49
N GLN A 185 4.49 -9.34 21.37
CA GLN A 185 3.29 -9.62 22.16
C GLN A 185 3.69 -10.15 23.54
N ARG A 186 3.10 -9.59 24.60
CA ARG A 186 3.27 -10.10 25.96
C ARG A 186 2.75 -11.54 26.05
N GLY A 187 3.63 -12.49 26.36
CA GLY A 187 3.30 -13.91 26.43
C GLY A 187 3.37 -14.68 25.11
N GLY A 188 3.74 -14.01 24.01
CA GLY A 188 3.95 -14.64 22.70
C GLY A 188 5.36 -15.24 22.53
N GLN A 189 5.50 -16.13 21.54
CA GLN A 189 6.78 -16.72 21.14
C GLN A 189 7.50 -15.77 20.18
N GLY A 190 8.26 -14.82 20.73
CA GLY A 190 9.20 -13.99 19.96
C GLY A 190 8.60 -12.79 19.24
N GLU A 191 9.46 -12.16 18.44
CA GLU A 191 9.15 -11.01 17.59
C GLU A 191 8.28 -11.45 16.40
N ARG A 192 7.19 -10.73 16.15
CA ARG A 192 6.28 -10.99 15.03
C ARG A 192 6.20 -9.76 14.16
N TRP A 193 6.35 -9.91 12.85
CA TRP A 193 6.18 -8.81 11.92
C TRP A 193 4.72 -8.51 11.67
N ARG A 194 4.41 -7.21 11.59
CA ARG A 194 3.09 -6.71 11.23
C ARG A 194 3.23 -5.61 10.19
N ALA A 195 2.18 -5.44 9.40
CA ALA A 195 2.06 -4.37 8.43
C ALA A 195 0.65 -3.80 8.47
N GLY A 196 0.55 -2.47 8.39
CA GLY A 196 -0.70 -1.75 8.36
C GLY A 196 -0.70 -0.76 7.20
N ALA A 197 -1.89 -0.56 6.62
CA ALA A 197 -2.07 0.47 5.63
C ALA A 197 -3.46 1.08 5.79
N ILE A 198 -3.56 2.40 5.69
CA ILE A 198 -4.85 3.09 5.64
C ILE A 198 -4.86 4.06 4.46
N MET A 199 -5.96 4.06 3.71
CA MET A 199 -6.17 5.00 2.61
C MET A 199 -7.50 5.72 2.75
N VAL A 200 -7.53 6.97 2.30
CA VAL A 200 -8.74 7.74 2.04
C VAL A 200 -8.69 8.29 0.61
N GLN A 201 -9.84 8.24 -0.07
CA GLN A 201 -10.05 8.78 -1.40
C GLN A 201 -11.24 9.73 -1.37
N HIS A 202 -11.07 10.86 -2.03
CA HIS A 202 -12.17 11.79 -2.25
C HIS A 202 -13.28 11.16 -3.09
N LEU A 203 -14.52 11.36 -2.68
CA LEU A 203 -15.71 11.07 -3.46
C LEU A 203 -16.32 12.40 -3.90
N PRO A 204 -16.37 12.69 -5.21
CA PRO A 204 -17.11 13.83 -5.70
C PRO A 204 -18.56 13.71 -5.26
N ARG A 205 -19.07 14.72 -4.56
CA ARG A 205 -20.52 14.87 -4.36
C ARG A 205 -21.16 15.22 -5.70
N ASP A 206 -22.43 14.88 -5.90
CA ASP A 206 -23.16 15.26 -7.12
C ASP A 206 -23.03 16.77 -7.36
N GLY A 207 -22.33 17.15 -8.44
CA GLY A 207 -22.04 18.54 -8.80
C GLY A 207 -20.79 19.17 -8.15
N GLY A 208 -19.99 18.41 -7.40
CA GLY A 208 -18.74 18.87 -6.78
C GLY A 208 -17.53 18.82 -7.73
N PHE A 209 -16.55 19.70 -7.48
CA PHE A 209 -15.29 19.72 -8.21
C PHE A 209 -14.30 18.71 -7.61
N SER A 210 -13.39 18.17 -8.44
CA SER A 210 -12.26 17.41 -7.93
C SER A 210 -11.24 18.40 -7.33
N PRO A 211 -10.66 18.14 -6.15
CA PRO A 211 -9.55 18.91 -5.60
C PRO A 211 -8.29 18.89 -6.47
N LEU A 212 -8.18 17.99 -7.45
CA LEU A 212 -7.05 17.96 -8.37
C LEU A 212 -7.24 18.98 -9.51
N PRO A 213 -6.16 19.66 -9.96
CA PRO A 213 -6.24 20.57 -11.09
C PRO A 213 -6.75 19.85 -12.34
N ARG A 214 -7.76 20.42 -13.00
CA ARG A 214 -8.20 19.96 -14.32
C ARG A 214 -7.29 20.60 -15.38
N HIS A 215 -6.33 19.83 -15.90
CA HIS A 215 -5.63 20.25 -17.10
C HIS A 215 -6.56 20.04 -18.31
N SER A 216 -7.38 21.04 -18.61
CA SER A 216 -8.01 21.11 -19.94
C SER A 216 -6.89 21.28 -20.96
N GLY A 217 -6.72 20.30 -21.86
CA GLY A 217 -5.65 20.32 -22.88
C GLY A 217 -5.66 21.52 -23.84
N ASP A 218 -6.66 22.40 -23.73
CA ASP A 218 -6.83 23.63 -24.51
C ASP A 218 -6.63 24.93 -23.70
N ALA A 219 -6.18 24.85 -22.43
CA ALA A 219 -5.92 26.05 -21.63
C ALA A 219 -4.53 26.65 -21.96
N PRO A 220 -4.43 27.97 -22.19
CA PRO A 220 -3.13 28.63 -22.40
C PRO A 220 -2.23 28.49 -21.16
N GLU A 221 -0.92 28.29 -21.37
CA GLU A 221 0.07 28.20 -20.30
C GLU A 221 -0.03 29.41 -19.36
N GLY A 222 -0.24 29.16 -18.06
CA GLY A 222 -0.31 30.18 -17.02
C GLY A 222 -1.71 30.57 -16.53
N HIS A 223 -2.76 29.85 -16.94
CA HIS A 223 -4.13 30.01 -16.42
C HIS A 223 -4.53 28.83 -15.53
N ASP A 224 -3.82 28.64 -14.41
CA ASP A 224 -4.28 27.73 -13.36
C ASP A 224 -5.44 28.40 -12.62
N GLU A 225 -6.66 27.85 -12.74
CA GLU A 225 -7.75 28.27 -11.85
C GLU A 225 -7.34 27.94 -10.40
N PRO A 226 -7.60 28.84 -9.43
CA PRO A 226 -7.32 28.57 -8.04
C PRO A 226 -8.05 27.30 -7.62
N ILE A 227 -7.30 26.31 -7.15
CA ILE A 227 -7.83 25.09 -6.56
C ILE A 227 -8.57 25.52 -5.29
N ASP A 228 -9.90 25.55 -5.34
CA ASP A 228 -10.72 25.56 -4.14
C ASP A 228 -10.60 24.16 -3.54
N GLU A 229 -9.59 23.95 -2.69
CA GLU A 229 -9.41 22.68 -1.98
C GLU A 229 -10.65 22.44 -1.12
N ASP A 230 -11.41 21.39 -1.45
CA ASP A 230 -12.58 20.97 -0.67
C ASP A 230 -12.21 20.84 0.83
N ASP A 231 -12.76 21.72 1.68
CA ASP A 231 -12.49 21.75 3.12
C ASP A 231 -12.67 20.37 3.79
N ASP A 232 -13.63 19.58 3.32
CA ASP A 232 -13.87 18.24 3.84
C ASP A 232 -12.75 17.27 3.45
N TRP A 233 -12.20 17.42 2.25
CA TRP A 233 -11.01 16.68 1.81
C TRP A 233 -9.77 17.06 2.64
N VAL A 234 -9.54 18.35 2.84
CA VAL A 234 -8.42 18.85 3.68
C VAL A 234 -8.54 18.27 5.09
N LYS A 235 -9.73 18.32 5.69
CA LYS A 235 -9.99 17.76 7.01
C LYS A 235 -9.76 16.25 7.05
N ALA A 236 -10.23 15.49 6.06
CA ALA A 236 -10.02 14.05 6.00
C ALA A 236 -8.53 13.69 5.90
N ARG A 237 -7.77 14.43 5.08
CA ARG A 237 -6.31 14.28 4.96
C ARG A 237 -5.60 14.55 6.28
N LEU A 238 -5.92 15.67 6.94
CA LEU A 238 -5.32 16.04 8.23
C LEU A 238 -5.58 14.98 9.32
N LEU A 239 -6.80 14.44 9.38
CA LEU A 239 -7.13 13.36 10.31
C LEU A 239 -6.29 12.10 10.01
N LEU A 240 -6.13 11.74 8.74
CA LEU A 240 -5.30 10.59 8.36
C LEU A 240 -3.82 10.81 8.69
N ASP A 241 -3.30 12.02 8.45
CA ASP A 241 -1.90 12.35 8.70
C ASP A 241 -1.55 12.30 10.21
N THR A 242 -2.53 12.44 11.11
CA THR A 242 -2.35 12.25 12.56
C THR A 242 -2.31 10.80 13.03
N ALA A 243 -2.70 9.83 12.19
CA ALA A 243 -2.60 8.42 12.54
C ALA A 243 -1.12 8.05 12.74
N GLU A 244 -0.80 7.26 13.76
CA GLU A 244 0.56 6.85 14.06
C GLU A 244 0.82 5.40 13.64
N ASP A 245 2.08 5.07 13.38
CA ASP A 245 2.47 3.73 12.90
C ASP A 245 2.09 2.64 13.91
N HIS A 246 2.22 2.93 15.20
CA HIS A 246 1.86 1.99 16.25
C HIS A 246 0.35 1.69 16.26
N GLU A 247 -0.52 2.63 15.87
CA GLU A 247 -1.97 2.42 15.78
C GLU A 247 -2.33 1.52 14.59
N LEU A 248 -1.56 1.60 13.50
CA LEU A 248 -1.74 0.72 12.35
C LEU A 248 -1.27 -0.71 12.63
N LEU A 249 -0.28 -0.87 13.51
CA LEU A 249 0.33 -2.14 13.83
C LEU A 249 -0.27 -2.84 15.06
N ASP A 250 -1.03 -2.15 15.91
CA ASP A 250 -1.54 -2.72 17.17
C ASP A 250 -2.63 -3.80 16.92
N PRO A 251 -2.39 -5.07 17.31
CA PRO A 251 -3.41 -6.14 17.22
C PRO A 251 -4.57 -5.98 18.21
N GLN A 252 -4.44 -5.14 19.23
CA GLN A 252 -5.45 -4.94 20.28
C GLN A 252 -6.48 -3.87 19.92
N LEU A 253 -6.16 -2.99 18.96
CA LEU A 253 -7.11 -2.03 18.45
C LEU A 253 -8.15 -2.75 17.59
N SER A 254 -9.43 -2.61 17.94
CA SER A 254 -10.51 -3.07 17.07
C SER A 254 -10.48 -2.30 15.75
N ALA A 255 -10.71 -2.99 14.64
CA ALA A 255 -10.94 -2.38 13.33
C ALA A 255 -12.38 -1.86 13.20
#